data_AF-A0A4Q4CVB6-F1
#
_entry.id   AF-A0A4Q4CVB6-F1
#
_cell.length_a   1.000
_cell.length_b   1.000
_cell.length_c   1.000
_cell.angle_alpha   90.00
_cell.angle_beta   90.00
_cell.angle_gamma   90.00
#
_symmetry.space_group_name_H-M   'P 1'
#
loop_
_entity.id
_entity.type
_entity.pdbx_description
1 polymer ?
#
loop_
_entity_poly.entity_id
_entity_poly.type
_entity_poly.pdbx_seq_one_letter_code
_entity_poly.pdbx_strand_id
1 'polypeptide(L)'
;HGHRGRPSPGLIHQVNEFFGLIWDDAEEMVRLARVSHPRVVLDTAGLSPEATALANRLAQEIRRLTPEAIAALGRTLDAVVPPAER
;
A
#
# COMPACT_ATOMS: atom_id res chain seq x y z
N HIS A 1 3.13 -12.08 -3.50
CA HIS A 1 3.48 -11.67 -4.88
C HIS A 1 2.39 -10.77 -5.47
N GLY A 2 2.51 -9.45 -5.28
CA GLY A 2 1.58 -8.43 -5.80
C GLY A 2 1.84 -8.11 -7.28
N HIS A 3 1.54 -9.05 -8.18
CA HIS A 3 1.62 -8.78 -9.62
C HIS A 3 0.31 -8.26 -10.21
N ARG A 4 -0.78 -8.30 -9.45
CA ARG A 4 -2.12 -7.88 -9.87
C ARG A 4 -2.47 -6.57 -9.18
N GLY A 5 -3.08 -5.65 -9.93
CA GLY A 5 -3.55 -4.37 -9.40
C GLY A 5 -4.61 -4.54 -8.31
N ARG A 6 -5.09 -3.42 -7.76
CA ARG A 6 -6.17 -3.44 -6.76
C ARG A 6 -7.39 -4.15 -7.37
N PRO A 7 -7.91 -5.24 -6.79
CA PRO A 7 -9.08 -5.93 -7.36
C PRO A 7 -10.29 -4.99 -7.33
N SER A 8 -11.14 -5.09 -8.35
CA SER A 8 -12.38 -4.32 -8.40
C SER A 8 -13.36 -4.81 -7.32
N PRO A 9 -14.31 -3.98 -6.85
CA PRO A 9 -15.33 -4.42 -5.91
C PRO A 9 -16.07 -5.68 -6.38
N GLY A 10 -16.45 -5.75 -7.67
CA GLY A 10 -17.11 -6.92 -8.24
C GLY A 10 -16.25 -8.19 -8.18
N LEU A 11 -14.93 -8.08 -8.39
CA LEU A 11 -14.02 -9.23 -8.24
C LEU A 11 -13.90 -9.67 -6.78
N ILE A 12 -13.89 -8.74 -5.83
CA ILE A 12 -13.85 -9.07 -4.39
C ILE A 12 -15.13 -9.82 -3.98
N HIS A 13 -16.30 -9.39 -4.47
CA HIS A 13 -17.56 -10.11 -4.21
C HIS A 13 -17.54 -11.53 -4.76
N GLN A 14 -17.06 -11.73 -5.99
CA GLN A 14 -16.92 -13.07 -6.60
C GLN A 14 -15.96 -13.97 -5.82
N VAL A 15 -14.86 -13.42 -5.32
CA VAL A 15 -13.89 -14.16 -4.50
C VAL A 15 -14.50 -14.55 -3.15
N ASN A 16 -15.19 -13.63 -2.48
CA ASN A 16 -15.87 -13.92 -1.22
C ASN A 16 -16.94 -15.00 -1.40
N GLU A 17 -17.73 -14.93 -2.48
CA GLU A 17 -18.74 -15.95 -2.80
C GLU A 17 -18.09 -17.32 -3.09
N PHE A 18 -17.03 -17.35 -3.89
CA PHE A 18 -16.32 -18.59 -4.22
C PHE A 18 -15.73 -19.29 -3.00
N PHE A 19 -15.17 -18.54 -2.05
CA PHE A 19 -14.57 -19.09 -0.83
C PHE A 19 -15.53 -19.17 0.36
N GLY A 20 -16.79 -18.73 0.21
CA GLY A 20 -17.78 -18.69 1.28
C GLY A 20 -17.43 -17.72 2.42
N LEU A 21 -16.64 -16.68 2.15
CA LEU A 21 -16.26 -15.67 3.13
C LEU A 21 -17.46 -14.75 3.41
N ILE A 22 -17.83 -14.62 4.69
CA ILE A 22 -18.95 -13.81 5.17
C ILE A 22 -18.52 -13.00 6.40
N TRP A 23 -19.30 -11.96 6.74
CA TRP A 23 -19.05 -11.12 7.92
C TRP A 23 -17.58 -10.64 8.00
N ASP A 24 -16.90 -10.87 9.11
CA ASP A 24 -15.56 -10.34 9.39
C ASP A 24 -14.50 -10.77 8.36
N ASP A 25 -14.59 -12.00 7.82
CA ASP A 25 -13.64 -12.48 6.81
C ASP A 25 -13.79 -11.75 5.48
N ALA A 26 -15.04 -11.41 5.11
CA ALA A 26 -15.32 -10.62 3.93
C ALA A 26 -14.81 -9.17 4.10
N GLU A 27 -14.95 -8.60 5.30
CA GLU A 27 -14.43 -7.27 5.63
C GLU A 27 -12.89 -7.24 5.62
N GLU A 28 -12.24 -8.25 6.19
CA GLU A 28 -10.80 -8.40 6.18
C GLU A 28 -10.27 -8.56 4.75
N MET A 29 -10.96 -9.34 3.91
CA MET A 29 -10.60 -9.48 2.50
C MET A 29 -10.69 -8.14 1.76
N VAL A 30 -11.74 -7.34 2.01
CA VAL A 30 -11.87 -5.99 1.44
C VAL A 30 -10.72 -5.09 1.91
N ARG A 31 -10.33 -5.17 3.19
CA ARG A 31 -9.23 -4.38 3.76
C ARG A 31 -7.89 -4.74 3.12
N LEU A 32 -7.57 -6.03 3.03
CA LEU A 32 -6.35 -6.52 2.39
C LEU A 32 -6.32 -6.16 0.89
N ALA A 33 -7.45 -6.30 0.21
CA ALA A 33 -7.59 -5.90 -1.18
C ALA A 33 -7.26 -4.42 -1.39
N ARG A 34 -7.66 -3.52 -0.47
CA ARG A 34 -7.39 -2.08 -0.57
C ARG A 34 -5.90 -1.75 -0.56
N VAL A 35 -5.10 -2.45 0.24
CA VAL A 35 -3.65 -2.23 0.38
C VAL A 35 -2.81 -3.05 -0.60
N SER A 36 -3.44 -3.92 -1.40
CA SER A 36 -2.74 -4.82 -2.31
C SER A 36 -2.20 -4.19 -3.58
N HIS A 37 -2.36 -2.86 -3.78
CA HIS A 37 -1.96 -2.17 -5.00
C HIS A 37 -0.41 -2.11 -5.12
N PRO A 38 0.20 -2.90 -6.03
CA PRO A 38 1.64 -3.11 -5.99
C PRO A 38 2.46 -2.03 -6.72
N ARG A 39 1.77 -1.15 -7.45
CA ARG A 39 2.38 -0.05 -8.21
C ARG A 39 1.78 1.27 -7.77
N VAL A 40 2.28 1.81 -6.67
CA VAL A 40 1.85 3.11 -6.18
C VAL A 40 2.51 4.23 -6.99
N VAL A 41 1.76 5.30 -7.25
CA VAL A 41 2.29 6.54 -7.83
C VAL A 41 2.42 7.56 -6.69
N LEU A 42 3.60 8.17 -6.56
CA LEU A 42 3.84 9.27 -5.63
C LEU A 42 3.73 10.57 -6.43
N ASP A 43 2.68 11.35 -6.17
CA ASP A 43 2.55 12.68 -6.78
C ASP A 43 3.40 13.68 -5.98
N THR A 44 4.41 14.23 -6.63
CA THR A 44 5.31 15.23 -6.05
C THR A 44 5.17 16.60 -6.71
N ALA A 45 4.12 16.82 -7.52
CA ALA A 45 3.85 18.11 -8.13
C ALA A 45 3.66 19.19 -7.05
N GLY A 46 4.39 20.30 -7.18
CA GLY A 46 4.34 21.40 -6.22
C GLY A 46 5.08 21.15 -4.90
N LEU A 47 5.73 20.00 -4.71
CA LEU A 47 6.60 19.75 -3.57
C LEU A 47 8.03 20.26 -3.78
N SER A 48 8.85 20.23 -2.74
CA SER A 48 10.25 20.63 -2.83
C SER A 48 11.07 19.66 -3.72
N PRO A 49 12.20 20.12 -4.29
CA PRO A 49 13.12 19.26 -5.03
C PRO A 49 13.59 18.04 -4.21
N GLU A 50 13.82 18.21 -2.91
CA GLU A 50 14.27 17.14 -2.00
C GLU A 50 13.20 16.06 -1.85
N ALA A 51 11.92 16.45 -1.74
CA ALA A 51 10.81 15.51 -1.66
C ALA A 51 10.68 14.69 -2.95
N THR A 52 10.82 15.34 -4.11
CA THR A 52 10.82 14.66 -5.42
C THR A 52 12.01 13.69 -5.55
N ALA A 53 13.20 14.12 -5.12
CA ALA A 53 14.41 13.29 -5.15
C ALA A 53 14.27 12.05 -4.25
N LEU A 54 13.70 12.22 -3.05
CA LEU A 54 13.43 11.11 -2.12
C LEU A 54 12.46 10.09 -2.73
N ALA A 55 11.34 10.55 -3.31
CA ALA A 55 10.36 9.69 -3.95
C ALA A 55 10.98 8.87 -5.09
N ASN A 56 11.79 9.52 -5.94
CA ASN A 56 12.49 8.86 -7.05
C ASN A 56 13.50 7.82 -6.57
N ARG A 57 14.31 8.16 -5.56
CA ARG A 57 15.27 7.22 -4.99
C ARG A 57 14.58 6.00 -4.40
N LEU A 58 13.50 6.21 -3.63
CA LEU A 58 12.72 5.13 -3.06
C LEU A 58 12.14 4.24 -4.17
N ALA A 59 11.58 4.81 -5.24
CA ALA A 59 11.06 4.04 -6.36
C ALA A 59 12.12 3.15 -7.05
N GLN A 60 13.37 3.61 -7.13
CA GLN A 60 14.49 2.85 -7.70
C GLN A 60 14.96 1.72 -6.77
N GLU A 61 15.00 1.98 -5.46
CA GLU A 61 15.62 1.08 -4.48
C GLU A 61 14.62 0.11 -3.81
N ILE A 62 13.30 0.38 -3.87
CA ILE A 62 12.25 -0.33 -3.09
C ILE A 62 12.33 -1.86 -3.19
N ARG A 63 12.69 -2.41 -4.36
CA ARG A 63 12.79 -3.87 -4.59
C ARG A 63 14.00 -4.53 -3.94
N ARG A 64 14.99 -3.72 -3.52
CA ARG A 64 16.26 -4.17 -2.94
C ARG A 64 16.31 -3.98 -1.43
N LEU A 65 15.30 -3.34 -0.84
CA LEU A 65 15.24 -3.13 0.60
C LEU A 65 15.04 -4.47 1.33
N THR A 66 15.76 -4.65 2.43
CA THR A 66 15.56 -5.79 3.32
C THR A 66 14.28 -5.62 4.14
N PRO A 67 13.71 -6.71 4.69
CA PRO A 67 12.56 -6.62 5.60
C PRO A 67 12.80 -5.65 6.77
N GLU A 68 14.02 -5.65 7.33
CA GLU A 68 14.41 -4.79 8.45
C GLU A 68 14.44 -3.31 8.05
N ALA A 69 14.95 -3.00 6.85
CA ALA A 69 14.96 -1.65 6.31
C ALA A 69 13.55 -1.14 6.03
N ILE A 70 12.67 -1.97 5.47
CA ILE A 70 11.25 -1.64 5.28
C ILE A 70 10.59 -1.31 6.62
N ALA A 71 10.82 -2.14 7.65
CA ALA A 71 10.27 -1.91 8.97
C ALA A 71 10.80 -0.62 9.62
N ALA A 72 12.09 -0.29 9.43
CA ALA A 72 12.68 0.94 9.94
C ALA A 72 12.15 2.20 9.25
N LEU A 73 12.00 2.16 7.92
CA LEU A 73 11.39 3.26 7.17
C LEU A 73 9.92 3.46 7.56
N GLY A 74 9.15 2.38 7.75
CA GLY A 74 7.78 2.43 8.24
C GLY A 74 7.67 3.15 9.60
N ARG A 75 8.48 2.74 10.58
CA ARG A 75 8.51 3.42 11.90
C ARG A 75 8.89 4.89 11.80
N THR A 76 9.79 5.24 10.87
CA THR A 76 10.19 6.63 10.66
C THR A 76 9.02 7.44 10.12
N LEU A 77 8.25 6.90 9.16
CA LEU A 77 7.05 7.53 8.63
C LEU A 77 5.98 7.71 9.72
N ASP A 78 5.73 6.69 10.53
CA ASP A 78 4.75 6.74 11.63
C ASP A 78 5.11 7.82 12.68
N ALA A 79 6.41 8.07 12.89
CA ALA A 79 6.88 9.06 13.85
C ALA A 79 6.79 10.51 13.35
N VAL A 80 6.83 10.73 12.02
CA VAL A 80 6.86 12.08 11.43
C VAL A 80 5.55 12.49 10.77
N VAL A 81 4.69 11.53 10.41
CA VAL A 81 3.36 11.77 9.87
C VAL A 81 2.35 11.66 11.02
N PRO A 82 1.70 12.75 11.45
CA PRO A 82 0.65 12.64 12.45
C PRO A 82 -0.47 11.73 11.93
N PRO A 83 -1.12 10.94 12.80
CA PRO A 83 -2.25 10.11 12.39
C PRO A 83 -3.29 11.01 11.74
N ALA A 84 -3.79 10.61 10.57
CA ALA A 84 -4.85 11.34 9.88
C ALA A 84 -6.03 11.52 10.85
N GLU A 85 -6.44 12.77 11.10
CA GLU A 85 -7.69 13.05 11.81
C GLU A 85 -8.82 12.41 11.00
N ARG A 86 -9.58 11.53 11.65
CA ARG A 86 -10.71 10.81 11.05
C ARG A 86 -11.92 11.72 10.90
#